data_AF-A0A374BV30-F1
#
_entry.id   AF-A0A374BV30-F1
#
_cell.length_a   1.000
_cell.length_b   1.000
_cell.length_c   1.000
_cell.angle_alpha   90.00
_cell.angle_beta   90.00
_cell.angle_gamma   90.00
#
_symmetry.space_group_name_H-M   'P 1'
#
loop_
_entity.id
_entity.type
_entity.pdbx_description
1 polymer ?
#
loop_
_entity_poly.entity_id
_entity_poly.type
_entity_poly.pdbx_seq_one_letter_code
_entity_poly.pdbx_strand_id
1 'polypeptide(L)'
;MDINITGNPGTGNTFQEIHIGTVQNYNPNATTVINNNYGDKQKPVSPIDKAMGDAEKEQCKAEIMDYVAHLKPYVSKEWKNRYETLWRSILAIPEVDAVVYKPGKQKNTTFNRNLIANIIYIMYRENVIVEHNVTTLTKALEHDKDHSVRSQLGIQPTDSTIAAKVRDLLAV
;
A
#
# COMPACT_ATOMS: atom_id res chain seq x y z
N MET A 1 7.74 -43.88 -38.77
CA MET A 1 6.35 -44.34 -38.68
C MET A 1 5.56 -43.29 -37.93
N ASP A 2 4.41 -42.93 -38.47
CA ASP A 2 3.53 -41.84 -38.03
C ASP A 2 3.11 -41.94 -36.56
N ILE A 3 3.14 -40.79 -35.89
CA ILE A 3 2.65 -40.60 -34.52
C ILE A 3 1.17 -40.22 -34.60
N ASN A 4 0.30 -41.14 -34.20
CA ASN A 4 -1.12 -40.86 -33.94
C ASN A 4 -1.34 -40.86 -32.42
N ILE A 5 -1.57 -39.68 -31.85
CA ILE A 5 -2.03 -39.52 -30.46
C ILE A 5 -3.47 -39.04 -30.50
N THR A 6 -4.41 -39.98 -30.37
CA THR A 6 -5.80 -39.72 -30.02
C THR A 6 -5.92 -39.75 -28.49
N GLY A 7 -6.24 -38.61 -27.88
CA GLY A 7 -6.39 -38.49 -26.44
C GLY A 7 -7.76 -38.89 -25.91
N ASN A 8 -7.81 -39.21 -24.61
CA ASN A 8 -8.90 -38.81 -23.73
C ASN A 8 -8.34 -38.60 -22.30
N PRO A 9 -8.53 -37.42 -21.66
CA PRO A 9 -7.90 -37.10 -20.39
C PRO A 9 -8.82 -37.51 -19.23
N GLY A 10 -8.38 -38.45 -18.42
CA GLY A 10 -9.16 -38.91 -17.27
C GLY A 10 -8.30 -39.48 -16.15
N THR A 11 -8.27 -38.73 -15.04
CA THR A 11 -7.98 -39.16 -13.66
C THR A 11 -6.55 -39.53 -13.27
N GLY A 12 -6.03 -38.80 -12.26
CA GLY A 12 -5.07 -39.34 -11.29
C GLY A 12 -3.68 -38.73 -11.34
N ASN A 13 -3.50 -37.56 -10.71
CA ASN A 13 -2.17 -37.09 -10.31
C ASN A 13 -1.52 -38.17 -9.42
N THR A 14 -0.49 -38.83 -9.93
CA THR A 14 0.37 -39.71 -9.14
C THR A 14 1.65 -38.93 -8.86
N PHE A 15 1.81 -38.46 -7.62
CA PHE A 15 3.05 -37.81 -7.17
C PHE A 15 4.15 -38.88 -7.10
N GLN A 16 5.26 -38.66 -7.81
CA GLN A 16 6.51 -39.37 -7.54
C GLN A 16 7.35 -38.49 -6.60
N GLU A 17 7.59 -39.02 -5.40
CA GLU A 17 8.45 -38.45 -4.38
C GLU A 17 9.91 -38.74 -4.77
N ILE A 18 10.70 -37.71 -5.08
CA ILE A 18 12.14 -37.87 -5.34
C ILE A 18 12.89 -37.27 -4.15
N HIS A 19 13.37 -38.16 -3.28
CA HIS A 19 14.36 -37.85 -2.26
C HIS A 19 15.72 -37.62 -2.93
N ILE A 20 16.28 -36.41 -2.81
CA ILE A 20 17.69 -36.17 -3.13
C ILE A 20 18.35 -35.66 -1.86
N GLY A 21 19.11 -36.56 -1.23
CA GLY A 21 19.93 -36.28 -0.07
C GLY A 21 20.97 -35.19 -0.36
N THR A 22 21.15 -34.30 0.60
CA THR A 22 22.19 -33.28 0.61
C THR A 22 23.58 -33.93 0.48
N VAL A 23 24.30 -33.64 -0.60
CA VAL A 23 25.75 -33.93 -0.67
C VAL A 23 26.47 -32.66 -0.20
N GLN A 24 26.96 -32.66 1.05
CA GLN A 24 27.85 -31.60 1.52
C GLN A 24 29.27 -31.92 1.10
N ASN A 25 29.84 -31.10 0.21
CA ASN A 25 31.26 -31.15 -0.13
C ASN A 25 32.00 -30.13 0.74
N TYR A 26 32.84 -30.62 1.67
CA TYR A 26 33.64 -29.77 2.56
C TYR A 26 35.05 -29.61 1.98
N ASN A 27 35.32 -28.45 1.38
CA ASN A 27 36.67 -28.06 0.96
C ASN A 27 37.06 -26.76 1.71
N PRO A 28 38.01 -26.79 2.65
CA PRO A 28 38.33 -25.65 3.50
C PRO A 28 39.09 -24.50 2.81
N ASN A 29 39.44 -24.60 1.52
CA ASN A 29 40.25 -23.57 0.82
C ASN A 29 39.67 -23.09 -0.53
N ALA A 30 38.37 -23.24 -0.79
CA ALA A 30 37.77 -22.71 -2.01
C ALA A 30 37.21 -21.30 -1.81
N THR A 31 37.80 -20.32 -2.49
CA THR A 31 37.24 -18.97 -2.68
C THR A 31 35.81 -19.10 -3.20
N THR A 32 34.85 -18.50 -2.49
CA THR A 32 33.43 -18.50 -2.87
C THR A 32 33.24 -17.81 -4.21
N VAL A 33 33.16 -18.59 -5.28
CA VAL A 33 32.68 -18.11 -6.59
C VAL A 33 31.16 -18.05 -6.48
N ILE A 34 30.60 -16.85 -6.35
CA ILE A 34 29.16 -16.62 -6.40
C ILE A 34 28.72 -16.89 -7.86
N ASN A 35 28.24 -18.10 -8.12
CA ASN A 35 27.71 -18.48 -9.41
C ASN A 35 26.25 -18.05 -9.49
N ASN A 36 25.97 -16.86 -10.04
CA ASN A 36 24.60 -16.39 -10.27
C ASN A 36 23.98 -17.20 -11.42
N ASN A 37 23.42 -18.36 -11.09
CA ASN A 37 22.67 -19.18 -12.02
C ASN A 37 21.31 -18.51 -12.29
N TYR A 38 21.21 -17.81 -13.42
CA TYR A 38 19.95 -17.25 -13.94
C TYR A 38 19.05 -18.40 -14.38
N GLY A 39 18.17 -18.87 -13.50
CA GLY A 39 17.30 -19.99 -13.85
C GLY A 39 16.48 -20.58 -12.72
N ASP A 40 15.78 -19.77 -11.94
CA ASP A 40 14.37 -20.02 -11.57
C ASP A 40 13.86 -18.76 -10.89
N LYS A 41 12.82 -18.13 -11.45
CA LYS A 41 12.20 -16.98 -10.79
C LYS A 41 11.47 -17.55 -9.57
N GLN A 42 12.11 -17.47 -8.40
CA GLN A 42 11.39 -17.59 -7.13
C GLN A 42 10.19 -16.65 -7.22
N LYS A 43 8.99 -17.23 -7.23
CA LYS A 43 7.76 -16.49 -7.00
C LYS A 43 8.00 -15.70 -5.72
N PRO A 44 7.86 -14.36 -5.71
CA PRO A 44 7.94 -13.62 -4.47
C PRO A 44 6.90 -14.22 -3.54
N VAL A 45 7.38 -14.76 -2.43
CA VAL A 45 6.53 -15.15 -1.30
C VAL A 45 5.66 -13.95 -1.02
N SER A 46 4.34 -14.14 -1.08
CA SER A 46 3.40 -13.07 -0.78
C SER A 46 3.76 -12.48 0.59
N PRO A 47 3.94 -11.15 0.71
CA PRO A 47 4.25 -10.50 1.98
C PRO A 47 2.98 -10.48 2.83
N ILE A 48 2.60 -11.64 3.32
CA ILE A 48 1.57 -11.80 4.34
C ILE A 48 2.38 -12.06 5.60
N ASP A 49 2.42 -11.07 6.48
CA ASP A 49 2.93 -11.11 7.86
C ASP A 49 4.43 -10.87 8.11
N LYS A 50 5.11 -10.05 7.29
CA LYS A 50 6.27 -9.31 7.84
C LYS A 50 5.74 -8.06 8.51
N ALA A 51 5.83 -7.99 9.84
CA ALA A 51 5.57 -6.75 10.56
C ALA A 51 6.52 -5.67 10.01
N MET A 52 5.95 -4.60 9.47
CA MET A 52 6.71 -3.50 8.88
C MET A 52 7.55 -2.86 9.98
N GLY A 53 8.86 -2.71 9.73
CA GLY A 53 9.79 -2.18 10.73
C GLY A 53 9.56 -0.69 10.97
N ASP A 54 10.03 -0.17 12.11
CA ASP A 54 9.82 1.23 12.48
C ASP A 54 10.41 2.22 11.45
N ALA A 55 11.58 1.89 10.87
CA ALA A 55 12.19 2.72 9.82
C ALA A 55 11.35 2.74 8.53
N GLU A 56 10.76 1.61 8.15
CA GLU A 56 9.86 1.52 6.99
C GLU A 56 8.56 2.28 7.24
N LYS A 57 8.03 2.24 8.47
CA LYS A 57 6.87 3.03 8.88
C LYS A 57 7.15 4.51 8.78
N GLU A 58 8.30 4.97 9.26
CA GLU A 58 8.65 6.39 9.22
C GLU A 58 8.84 6.89 7.79
N GLN A 59 9.47 6.09 6.92
CA GLN A 59 9.55 6.38 5.49
C GLN A 59 8.15 6.46 4.86
N CYS A 60 7.27 5.51 5.16
CA CYS A 60 5.90 5.53 4.65
C CYS A 60 5.11 6.76 5.14
N LYS A 61 5.30 7.19 6.39
CA LYS A 61 4.70 8.42 6.90
C LYS A 61 5.22 9.64 6.14
N ALA A 62 6.52 9.74 5.87
CA ALA A 62 7.08 10.82 5.07
C ALA A 62 6.44 10.88 3.66
N GLU A 63 6.29 9.72 3.00
CA GLU A 63 5.62 9.63 1.70
C GLU A 63 4.16 10.09 1.75
N ILE A 64 3.42 9.75 2.81
CA ILE A 64 2.05 10.24 3.02
C ILE A 64 2.05 11.75 3.22
N MET A 65 2.98 12.28 4.03
CA MET A 65 3.10 13.72 4.29
C MET A 65 3.39 14.51 3.01
N ASP A 66 4.27 14.00 2.14
CA ASP A 66 4.55 14.60 0.83
C ASP A 66 3.34 14.51 -0.09
N TYR A 67 2.66 13.36 -0.11
CA TYR A 67 1.46 13.14 -0.91
C TYR A 67 0.35 14.16 -0.55
N VAL A 68 0.03 14.31 0.73
CA VAL A 68 -1.02 15.25 1.19
C VAL A 68 -0.56 16.71 1.15
N ALA A 69 0.75 16.99 1.11
CA ALA A 69 1.25 18.35 0.98
C ALA A 69 0.81 19.03 -0.33
N HIS A 70 0.54 18.26 -1.39
CA HIS A 70 -0.02 18.78 -2.64
C HIS A 70 -1.41 19.42 -2.47
N LEU A 71 -2.09 19.13 -1.36
CA LEU A 71 -3.39 19.73 -1.05
C LEU A 71 -3.29 21.08 -0.33
N LYS A 72 -2.10 21.49 0.15
CA LYS A 72 -1.88 22.78 0.86
C LYS A 72 -2.51 24.00 0.16
N PRO A 73 -2.50 24.14 -1.19
CA PRO A 73 -3.17 25.24 -1.87
C PRO A 73 -4.69 25.32 -1.63
N TYR A 74 -5.32 24.17 -1.38
CA TYR A 74 -6.76 24.01 -1.19
C TYR A 74 -7.19 23.96 0.28
N VAL A 75 -6.26 24.14 1.22
CA VAL A 75 -6.56 24.19 2.66
C VAL A 75 -7.09 25.58 3.03
N SER A 76 -8.12 25.62 3.87
CA SER A 76 -8.71 26.87 4.37
C SER A 76 -7.69 27.67 5.19
N LYS A 77 -7.85 29.00 5.21
CA LYS A 77 -6.87 29.90 5.84
C LYS A 77 -6.60 29.57 7.31
N GLU A 78 -7.63 29.15 8.04
CA GLU A 78 -7.58 28.77 9.46
C GLU A 78 -6.76 27.51 9.72
N TRP A 79 -6.67 26.62 8.73
CA TRP A 79 -5.99 25.34 8.86
C TRP A 79 -4.59 25.33 8.23
N LYS A 80 -4.24 26.28 7.35
CA LYS A 80 -2.95 26.31 6.64
C LYS A 80 -1.73 26.15 7.56
N ASN A 81 -1.71 26.86 8.68
CA ASN A 81 -0.57 26.85 9.60
C ASN A 81 -0.48 25.57 10.46
N ARG A 82 -1.58 24.82 10.57
CA ARG A 82 -1.67 23.59 11.39
C ARG A 82 -1.92 22.32 10.57
N TYR A 83 -1.99 22.43 9.24
CA TYR A 83 -2.34 21.32 8.36
C TYR A 83 -1.35 20.16 8.46
N GLU A 84 -0.05 20.47 8.52
CA GLU A 84 0.99 19.46 8.67
C GLU A 84 0.89 18.75 10.03
N THR A 85 0.75 19.52 11.11
CA THR A 85 0.57 18.99 12.46
C THR A 85 -0.69 18.13 12.55
N LEU A 86 -1.79 18.54 11.92
CA LEU A 86 -3.03 17.78 11.86
C LEU A 86 -2.81 16.41 11.21
N TRP A 87 -2.11 16.33 10.08
CA TRP A 87 -1.80 15.04 9.46
C TRP A 87 -0.90 14.17 10.32
N ARG A 88 0.10 14.75 11.01
CA ARG A 88 0.92 14.00 11.97
C ARG A 88 0.06 13.43 13.12
N SER A 89 -0.89 14.21 13.64
CA SER A 89 -1.83 13.75 14.66
C SER A 89 -2.76 12.65 14.15
N ILE A 90 -3.26 12.77 12.91
CA ILE A 90 -4.09 11.74 12.27
C ILE A 90 -3.31 10.43 12.11
N LEU A 91 -2.07 10.48 11.64
CA LEU A 91 -1.21 9.29 11.48
C LEU A 91 -0.78 8.67 12.81
N ALA A 92 -0.90 9.42 13.92
CA ALA A 92 -0.66 8.91 15.27
C ALA A 92 -1.88 8.21 15.89
N ILE A 93 -3.06 8.28 15.26
CA ILE A 93 -4.25 7.55 15.71
C ILE A 93 -3.99 6.04 15.55
N PRO A 94 -4.11 5.21 16.60
CA PRO A 94 -3.82 3.77 16.52
C PRO A 94 -4.60 3.04 15.42
N GLU A 95 -5.88 3.38 15.25
CA GLU A 95 -6.76 2.81 14.24
C GLU A 95 -6.31 3.19 12.81
N VAL A 96 -5.75 4.39 12.63
CA VAL A 96 -5.16 4.82 11.35
C VAL A 96 -3.83 4.10 11.13
N ASP A 97 -2.92 4.08 12.12
CA ASP A 97 -1.62 3.39 12.04
C ASP A 97 -1.78 1.91 11.67
N ALA A 98 -2.80 1.24 12.23
CA ALA A 98 -3.08 -0.17 11.97
C ALA A 98 -3.49 -0.50 10.53
N VAL A 99 -3.97 0.50 9.76
CA VAL A 99 -4.55 0.32 8.43
C VAL A 99 -3.76 1.03 7.34
N VAL A 100 -3.11 2.14 7.66
CA VAL A 100 -2.49 3.02 6.66
C VAL A 100 -1.35 2.36 5.89
N TYR A 101 -0.60 1.44 6.50
CA TYR A 101 0.48 0.69 5.83
C TYR A 101 0.01 -0.54 5.06
N LYS A 102 -1.31 -0.71 4.88
CA LYS A 102 -1.90 -1.87 4.19
C LYS A 102 -2.53 -1.41 2.86
N PRO A 103 -1.74 -1.24 1.78
CA PRO A 103 -2.24 -0.78 0.47
C PRO A 103 -3.18 -1.77 -0.23
N GLY A 104 -3.24 -3.02 0.22
CA GLY A 104 -4.12 -4.04 -0.36
C GLY A 104 -3.80 -4.30 -1.83
N LYS A 105 -4.78 -4.09 -2.72
CA LYS A 105 -4.65 -4.32 -4.17
C LYS A 105 -4.13 -3.10 -4.95
N GLN A 106 -3.82 -2.00 -4.27
CA GLN A 106 -3.36 -0.76 -4.90
C GLN A 106 -1.92 -0.93 -5.41
N LYS A 107 -1.67 -0.49 -6.65
CA LYS A 107 -0.34 -0.58 -7.28
C LYS A 107 0.47 0.69 -7.04
N ASN A 108 1.79 0.56 -6.99
CA ASN A 108 2.72 1.68 -6.92
C ASN A 108 2.47 2.61 -5.71
N THR A 109 2.21 2.04 -4.54
CA THR A 109 2.10 2.76 -3.27
C THR A 109 2.48 1.86 -2.11
N THR A 110 3.06 2.48 -1.09
CA THR A 110 3.43 1.88 0.20
C THR A 110 2.30 2.01 1.23
N PHE A 111 1.28 2.83 0.95
CA PHE A 111 0.19 3.14 1.88
C PHE A 111 -1.19 2.97 1.26
N ASN A 112 -2.18 2.88 2.13
CA ASN A 112 -3.59 2.75 1.78
C ASN A 112 -4.14 4.10 1.28
N ARG A 113 -4.05 4.37 -0.03
CA ARG A 113 -4.56 5.63 -0.60
C ARG A 113 -6.08 5.78 -0.42
N ASN A 114 -6.83 4.68 -0.28
CA ASN A 114 -8.27 4.75 -0.06
C ASN A 114 -8.57 5.30 1.34
N LEU A 115 -7.81 4.88 2.36
CA LEU A 115 -7.91 5.45 3.70
C LEU A 115 -7.57 6.95 3.68
N ILE A 116 -6.48 7.34 3.00
CA ILE A 116 -6.11 8.76 2.88
C ILE A 116 -7.22 9.57 2.19
N ALA A 117 -7.80 9.06 1.11
CA ALA A 117 -8.93 9.70 0.42
C ALA A 117 -10.17 9.85 1.33
N ASN A 118 -10.48 8.83 2.13
CA ASN A 118 -11.59 8.88 3.08
C ASN A 118 -11.35 9.94 4.18
N ILE A 119 -10.12 10.06 4.67
CA ILE A 119 -9.74 11.10 5.63
C ILE A 119 -9.86 12.49 4.99
N ILE A 120 -9.41 12.65 3.74
CA ILE A 120 -9.57 13.89 2.97
C ILE A 120 -11.06 14.24 2.81
N TYR A 121 -11.93 13.26 2.58
CA TYR A 121 -13.38 13.49 2.54
C TYR A 121 -13.91 14.02 3.88
N ILE A 122 -13.44 13.53 5.04
CA ILE A 122 -13.81 14.09 6.34
C ILE A 122 -13.33 15.54 6.45
N MET A 123 -12.06 15.81 6.14
CA MET A 123 -11.48 17.15 6.15
C MET A 123 -12.26 18.14 5.28
N TYR A 124 -12.71 17.68 4.12
CA TYR A 124 -13.60 18.41 3.23
C TYR A 124 -14.93 18.76 3.92
N ARG A 125 -15.58 17.78 4.58
CA ARG A 125 -16.86 17.98 5.28
C ARG A 125 -16.75 18.94 6.48
N GLU A 126 -15.57 19.00 7.11
CA GLU A 126 -15.27 19.88 8.24
C GLU A 126 -14.62 21.21 7.82
N ASN A 127 -14.67 21.60 6.53
CA ASN A 127 -14.13 22.86 6.00
C ASN A 127 -12.62 23.07 6.17
N VAL A 128 -11.85 22.00 6.35
CA VAL A 128 -10.37 22.05 6.32
C VAL A 128 -9.88 22.23 4.88
N ILE A 129 -10.50 21.52 3.93
CA ILE A 129 -10.22 21.63 2.49
C ILE A 129 -11.40 22.32 1.82
N VAL A 130 -11.13 23.44 1.13
CA VAL A 130 -12.17 24.29 0.52
C VAL A 130 -12.46 23.94 -0.95
N GLU A 131 -11.66 23.08 -1.56
CA GLU A 131 -11.91 22.61 -2.93
C GLU A 131 -12.94 21.47 -2.91
N HIS A 132 -14.01 21.65 -3.68
CA HIS A 132 -15.14 20.72 -3.77
C HIS A 132 -15.03 19.82 -5.01
N ASN A 133 -14.22 20.19 -5.99
CA ASN A 133 -14.02 19.42 -7.20
C ASN A 133 -13.07 18.26 -6.96
N VAL A 134 -13.65 17.06 -6.83
CA VAL A 134 -12.94 15.79 -6.68
C VAL A 134 -11.88 15.57 -7.78
N THR A 135 -12.13 16.05 -9.00
CA THR A 135 -11.15 15.94 -10.11
C THR A 135 -9.93 16.83 -9.87
N THR A 136 -10.12 18.04 -9.35
CA THR A 136 -9.03 18.95 -8.99
C THR A 136 -8.17 18.35 -7.87
N LEU A 137 -8.82 17.83 -6.82
CA LEU A 137 -8.12 17.14 -5.72
C LEU A 137 -7.36 15.90 -6.20
N THR A 138 -7.94 15.10 -7.09
CA THR A 138 -7.27 13.92 -7.66
C THR A 138 -6.03 14.32 -8.45
N LYS A 139 -6.14 15.34 -9.31
CA LYS A 139 -4.99 15.85 -10.08
C LYS A 139 -3.89 16.40 -9.17
N ALA A 140 -4.26 17.06 -8.07
CA ALA A 140 -3.28 17.56 -7.11
C ALA A 140 -2.51 16.42 -6.45
N LEU A 141 -3.20 15.33 -6.11
CA LEU A 141 -2.60 14.19 -5.41
C LEU A 141 -1.82 13.24 -6.32
N GLU A 142 -2.36 12.91 -7.50
CA GLU A 142 -1.89 11.79 -8.32
C GLU A 142 -1.34 12.24 -9.68
N HIS A 143 -1.37 13.55 -9.97
CA HIS A 143 -1.04 14.14 -11.29
C HIS A 143 -1.89 13.61 -12.46
N ASP A 144 -2.87 12.74 -12.18
CA ASP A 144 -3.79 12.14 -13.14
C ASP A 144 -5.24 12.27 -12.63
N LYS A 145 -6.16 12.59 -13.55
CA LYS A 145 -7.60 12.67 -13.27
C LYS A 145 -8.28 11.31 -13.23
N ASP A 146 -7.71 10.29 -13.88
CA ASP A 146 -8.30 8.97 -14.04
C ASP A 146 -7.63 7.96 -13.09
N HIS A 147 -7.59 8.33 -11.80
CA HIS A 147 -6.97 7.53 -10.75
C HIS A 147 -8.00 6.89 -9.80
N SER A 148 -7.66 5.72 -9.23
CA SER A 148 -8.56 4.99 -8.33
C SER A 148 -8.97 5.81 -7.10
N VAL A 149 -8.09 6.70 -6.65
CA VAL A 149 -8.32 7.63 -5.52
C VAL A 149 -9.50 8.57 -5.77
N ARG A 150 -9.74 8.96 -7.03
CA ARG A 150 -10.89 9.80 -7.41
C ARG A 150 -12.21 9.20 -6.95
N SER A 151 -12.36 7.88 -7.09
CA SER A 151 -13.58 7.18 -6.68
C SER A 151 -13.81 7.25 -5.17
N GLN A 152 -12.74 7.35 -4.37
CA GLN A 152 -12.81 7.32 -2.91
C GLN A 152 -12.96 8.71 -2.29
N LEU A 153 -12.44 9.76 -2.93
CA LEU A 153 -12.51 11.14 -2.43
C LEU A 153 -13.94 11.69 -2.24
N GLY A 154 -14.95 11.05 -2.85
CA GLY A 154 -16.37 11.40 -2.68
C GLY A 154 -17.16 10.43 -1.81
N ILE A 155 -16.52 9.41 -1.25
CA ILE A 155 -17.17 8.34 -0.49
C ILE A 155 -16.99 8.59 1.00
N GLN A 156 -18.09 8.49 1.74
CA GLN A 156 -18.04 8.57 3.20
C GLN A 156 -17.25 7.37 3.75
N PRO A 157 -16.29 7.60 4.67
CA PRO A 157 -15.55 6.53 5.31
C PRO A 157 -16.48 5.49 5.93
N THR A 158 -16.25 4.21 5.59
CA THR A 158 -17.01 3.08 6.14
C THR A 158 -16.65 2.79 7.59
N ASP A 159 -15.41 3.10 7.99
CA ASP A 159 -14.95 2.93 9.36
C ASP A 159 -15.42 4.11 10.22
N SER A 160 -16.47 3.88 11.00
CA SER A 160 -17.05 4.88 11.90
C SER A 160 -16.10 5.29 13.03
N THR A 161 -15.21 4.38 13.47
CA THR A 161 -14.27 4.63 14.56
C THR A 161 -13.18 5.60 14.11
N ILE A 162 -12.53 5.30 12.98
CA ILE A 162 -11.55 6.21 12.37
C ILE A 162 -12.22 7.56 12.07
N ALA A 163 -13.42 7.54 11.48
CA ALA A 163 -14.12 8.77 11.16
C ALA A 163 -14.45 9.63 12.39
N ALA A 164 -14.84 9.02 13.50
CA ALA A 164 -15.09 9.73 14.76
C ALA A 164 -13.80 10.35 15.31
N LYS A 165 -12.72 9.56 15.42
CA LYS A 165 -11.41 10.04 15.94
C LYS A 165 -10.83 11.18 15.10
N VAL A 166 -10.95 11.11 13.78
CA VAL A 166 -10.53 12.19 12.89
C VAL A 166 -11.38 13.43 13.13
N ARG A 167 -12.70 13.32 13.29
CA ARG A 167 -13.56 14.48 13.60
C ARG A 167 -13.25 15.10 14.96
N ASP A 168 -12.95 14.29 15.97
CA ASP A 168 -12.55 14.79 17.29
C ASP A 168 -11.30 15.68 17.21
N LEU A 169 -10.34 15.35 16.34
CA LEU A 169 -9.15 16.20 16.09
C LEU A 169 -9.49 17.51 15.36
N LEU A 170 -10.58 17.53 14.60
CA LEU A 170 -11.01 18.69 13.81
C LEU A 170 -11.90 19.65 14.59
N ALA A 171 -12.48 19.21 15.70
CA ALA A 171 -13.32 20.01 16.59
C ALA A 171 -12.54 21.03 17.46
N VAL A 172 -11.26 21.26 17.16
CA VAL A 172 -10.31 22.08 17.94
C VAL A 172 -10.16 23.50 17.39
#